data_AF-A0A8J2AJ52-F1
#
_entry.id   AF-A0A8J2AJ52-F1
#
_cell.length_a   1.000
_cell.length_b   1.000
_cell.length_c   1.000
_cell.angle_alpha   90.00
_cell.angle_beta   90.00
_cell.angle_gamma   90.00
#
_symmetry.space_group_name_H-M   'P 1'
#
loop_
_entity.id
_entity.type
_entity.pdbx_description
1 polymer ?
#
loop_
_entity_poly.entity_id
_entity_poly.type
_entity_poly.pdbx_seq_one_letter_code
_entity_poly.pdbx_strand_id
1 'polypeptide(L)'
;MASQDVVMEKADPPLPENYHKEDTLFIFDWDDTILPTTWLALNDLRVDMQGEIPVNLKNQLDDYAPWAMRTLEEAKKYGKVLIVTNAEDGWIELTIKKFFPSWEKLIDTIPYHSARSTWEPTGCSLPVEWKVRSFDHEIRTYYEQRGDGGRRNIIGLGDSTSDREAMLHVTGSKINTVGKSLKFMERPNLEHLQKQHHLIASSIRQIALHEKSLDLCIQHQMSSDSGQSATTAAGGGTAATGGMPQGPPVHAGAGAGGSGNNPGGAQGMSQNMGPGAATGVPNSAVPAAAGPGMMSSTESSNSPTKNAGGAGSGGQ
;
A
#
# COMPACT_ATOMS: atom_id res chain seq x y z
N MET A 1 -34.16 10.13 -20.14
CA MET A 1 -32.84 10.51 -20.70
C MET A 1 -32.22 11.49 -19.73
N ALA A 2 -31.27 11.06 -18.91
CA ALA A 2 -30.51 11.95 -18.05
C ALA A 2 -29.27 12.40 -18.82
N SER A 3 -29.03 13.71 -18.88
CA SER A 3 -27.85 14.26 -19.53
C SER A 3 -26.59 13.80 -18.81
N GLN A 4 -25.68 13.16 -19.53
CA GLN A 4 -24.31 13.01 -19.05
C GLN A 4 -23.60 14.34 -19.29
N ASP A 5 -23.56 15.18 -18.26
CA ASP A 5 -22.65 16.31 -18.23
C ASP A 5 -21.22 15.76 -18.12
N VAL A 6 -20.62 15.50 -19.28
CA VAL A 6 -19.19 15.21 -19.39
C VAL A 6 -18.46 16.49 -19.02
N VAL A 7 -18.10 16.61 -17.74
CA VAL A 7 -17.19 17.64 -17.25
C VAL A 7 -15.88 17.45 -18.00
N MET A 8 -15.66 18.32 -18.99
CA MET A 8 -14.39 18.43 -19.70
C MET A 8 -13.32 18.75 -18.67
N GLU A 9 -12.60 17.73 -18.20
CA GLU A 9 -11.55 17.87 -17.21
C GLU A 9 -10.46 18.75 -17.83
N LYS A 10 -10.38 20.00 -17.34
CA LYS A 10 -9.53 21.02 -17.91
C LYS A 10 -8.09 20.56 -17.81
N ALA A 11 -7.41 20.46 -18.96
CA ALA A 11 -6.03 19.97 -19.03
C ALA A 11 -5.15 20.65 -17.97
N ASP A 12 -4.37 19.84 -17.25
CA ASP A 12 -3.51 20.31 -16.17
C ASP A 12 -2.59 21.44 -16.66
N PRO A 13 -2.41 22.52 -15.89
CA PRO A 13 -1.43 23.53 -16.22
C PRO A 13 -0.02 22.90 -16.19
N PRO A 14 0.95 23.45 -16.97
CA PRO A 14 2.32 22.96 -17.00
C PRO A 14 2.91 22.75 -15.60
N LEU A 15 3.82 21.79 -15.49
CA LEU A 15 4.58 21.58 -14.26
C LEU A 15 5.44 22.82 -13.97
N PRO A 16 5.60 23.22 -12.69
CA PRO A 16 6.55 24.27 -12.32
C PRO A 16 7.96 23.94 -12.80
N GLU A 17 8.74 24.95 -13.20
CA GLU A 17 10.11 24.76 -13.71
C GLU A 17 11.06 24.07 -12.71
N ASN A 18 10.79 24.22 -11.40
CA ASN A 18 11.53 23.58 -10.32
C ASN A 18 11.00 22.18 -9.94
N TYR A 19 10.07 21.61 -10.72
CA TYR A 19 9.51 20.29 -10.47
C TYR A 19 10.03 19.25 -11.48
N HIS A 20 10.87 18.37 -10.95
CA HIS A 20 11.45 17.23 -11.65
C HIS A 20 10.65 15.97 -11.32
N LYS A 21 10.12 15.26 -12.33
CA LYS A 21 9.34 14.03 -12.10
C LYS A 21 10.20 12.95 -11.49
N GLU A 22 11.43 12.88 -11.97
CA GLU A 22 12.50 12.04 -11.50
C GLU A 22 12.76 12.24 -10.00
N ASP A 23 12.56 13.43 -9.42
CA ASP A 23 12.70 13.64 -7.97
C ASP A 23 11.58 13.00 -7.15
N THR A 24 10.53 12.47 -7.78
CA THR A 24 9.33 11.95 -7.12
C THR A 24 9.17 10.44 -7.28
N LEU A 25 9.08 9.73 -6.15
CA LEU A 25 8.79 8.30 -6.06
C LEU A 25 7.47 8.09 -5.32
N PHE A 26 6.52 7.44 -5.98
CA PHE A 26 5.29 6.94 -5.40
C PHE A 26 5.46 5.46 -5.03
N ILE A 27 5.10 5.11 -3.80
CA ILE A 27 5.08 3.74 -3.29
C ILE A 27 3.63 3.43 -2.89
N PHE A 28 3.00 2.51 -3.61
CA PHE A 28 1.64 2.05 -3.31
C PHE A 28 1.68 0.70 -2.59
N ASP A 29 0.85 0.53 -1.57
CA ASP A 29 0.43 -0.80 -1.14
C ASP A 29 -0.60 -1.39 -2.13
N TRP A 30 -0.79 -2.71 -2.07
CA TRP A 30 -1.71 -3.45 -2.92
C TRP A 30 -3.03 -3.78 -2.22
N ASP A 31 -2.98 -4.26 -0.99
CA ASP A 31 -4.10 -4.94 -0.32
C ASP A 31 -4.96 -3.93 0.44
N ASP A 32 -6.27 -3.98 0.24
CA ASP A 32 -7.23 -2.95 0.69
C ASP A 32 -6.87 -1.50 0.27
N THR A 33 -5.90 -1.35 -0.65
CA THR A 33 -5.39 -0.08 -1.20
C THR A 33 -5.61 0.01 -2.72
N ILE A 34 -5.40 -1.09 -3.46
CA ILE A 34 -5.66 -1.21 -4.91
C ILE A 34 -6.56 -2.42 -5.19
N LEU A 35 -6.24 -3.57 -4.59
CA LEU A 35 -7.07 -4.78 -4.57
C LEU A 35 -8.00 -4.72 -3.34
N PRO A 36 -9.34 -4.78 -3.52
CA PRO A 36 -10.30 -4.68 -2.42
C PRO A 36 -10.41 -5.99 -1.62
N THR A 37 -9.32 -6.42 -0.96
CA THR A 37 -9.18 -7.74 -0.35
C THR A 37 -10.17 -8.03 0.77
N THR A 38 -10.49 -7.06 1.63
CA THR A 38 -11.57 -7.21 2.62
C THR A 38 -12.91 -7.47 1.94
N TRP A 39 -13.25 -6.70 0.89
CA TRP A 39 -14.51 -6.90 0.18
C TRP A 39 -14.56 -8.26 -0.54
N LEU A 40 -13.45 -8.68 -1.16
CA LEU A 40 -13.34 -10.00 -1.78
C LEU A 40 -13.56 -11.12 -0.74
N ALA A 41 -12.89 -11.04 0.41
CA ALA A 41 -13.04 -12.01 1.49
C ALA A 41 -14.47 -12.06 2.06
N LEU A 42 -15.12 -10.90 2.24
CA LEU A 42 -16.52 -10.81 2.70
C LEU A 42 -17.55 -11.36 1.70
N ASN A 43 -17.16 -11.58 0.44
CA ASN A 43 -17.99 -12.19 -0.60
C ASN A 43 -17.52 -13.61 -0.99
N ASP A 44 -16.69 -14.25 -0.16
CA ASP A 44 -16.07 -15.56 -0.40
C ASP A 44 -15.28 -15.68 -1.73
N LEU A 45 -14.86 -14.55 -2.30
CA LEU A 45 -14.09 -14.50 -3.54
C LEU A 45 -12.60 -14.71 -3.25
N ARG A 46 -12.11 -15.92 -3.55
CA ARG A 46 -10.70 -16.31 -3.34
C ARG A 46 -9.97 -16.45 -4.66
N VAL A 47 -8.66 -16.25 -4.64
CA VAL A 47 -7.83 -16.35 -5.85
C VAL A 47 -7.75 -17.78 -6.39
N ASP A 48 -7.83 -18.78 -5.50
CA ASP A 48 -7.80 -20.21 -5.77
C ASP A 48 -9.17 -20.84 -6.06
N MET A 49 -10.27 -20.08 -5.94
CA MET A 49 -11.61 -20.62 -6.14
C MET A 49 -11.81 -21.12 -7.58
N GLN A 50 -12.38 -22.32 -7.71
CA GLN A 50 -12.76 -22.88 -9.01
C GLN A 50 -14.03 -22.18 -9.53
N GLY A 51 -14.13 -22.06 -10.85
CA GLY A 51 -15.24 -21.39 -11.52
C GLY A 51 -15.09 -19.86 -11.63
N GLU A 52 -16.10 -19.25 -12.23
CA GLU A 52 -16.17 -17.82 -12.53
C GLU A 52 -16.68 -17.01 -11.34
N ILE A 53 -16.36 -15.72 -11.32
CA ILE A 53 -16.90 -14.77 -10.34
C ILE A 53 -18.39 -14.54 -10.66
N PRO A 54 -19.32 -14.61 -9.69
CA PRO A 54 -20.73 -14.32 -9.92
C PRO A 54 -20.93 -12.96 -10.60
N VAL A 55 -21.77 -12.91 -11.64
CA VAL A 55 -21.90 -11.75 -12.54
C VAL A 55 -22.17 -10.44 -11.78
N ASN A 56 -23.00 -10.47 -10.74
CA ASN A 56 -23.30 -9.31 -9.90
C ASN A 56 -22.09 -8.79 -9.10
N LEU A 57 -21.15 -9.67 -8.73
CA LEU A 57 -19.91 -9.30 -8.05
C LEU A 57 -18.84 -8.87 -9.07
N LYS A 58 -18.79 -9.53 -10.23
CA LYS A 58 -17.90 -9.15 -11.33
C LYS A 58 -18.20 -7.75 -11.84
N ASN A 59 -19.47 -7.40 -12.04
CA ASN A 59 -19.90 -6.05 -12.44
C ASN A 59 -19.45 -4.98 -11.41
N GLN A 60 -19.57 -5.25 -10.11
CA GLN A 60 -19.11 -4.32 -9.07
C GLN A 60 -17.58 -4.12 -9.10
N LEU A 61 -16.81 -5.19 -9.37
CA LEU A 61 -15.36 -5.08 -9.58
C LEU A 61 -15.01 -4.31 -10.86
N ASP A 62 -15.79 -4.46 -11.93
CA ASP A 62 -15.60 -3.75 -13.19
C ASP A 62 -15.97 -2.26 -13.09
N ASP A 63 -17.00 -1.90 -12.30
CA ASP A 63 -17.34 -0.51 -11.98
C ASP A 63 -16.29 0.15 -11.05
N TYR A 64 -15.61 -0.64 -10.23
CA TYR A 64 -14.50 -0.20 -9.39
C TYR A 64 -13.19 0.01 -10.17
N ALA A 65 -12.85 -0.93 -11.05
CA ALA A 65 -11.51 -1.05 -11.62
C ALA A 65 -10.95 0.23 -12.31
N PRO A 66 -11.75 1.04 -13.04
CA PRO A 66 -11.26 2.28 -13.64
C PRO A 66 -10.73 3.31 -12.62
N TRP A 67 -11.25 3.34 -11.39
CA TRP A 67 -10.84 4.31 -10.37
C TRP A 67 -9.44 4.02 -9.82
N ALA A 68 -9.17 2.74 -9.54
CA ALA A 68 -7.85 2.28 -9.12
C ALA A 68 -6.80 2.51 -10.23
N MET A 69 -7.09 2.09 -11.47
CA MET A 69 -6.21 2.33 -12.61
C MET A 69 -5.95 3.82 -12.85
N ARG A 70 -6.99 4.66 -12.81
CA ARG A 70 -6.85 6.12 -12.94
C ARG A 70 -5.87 6.67 -11.90
N THR A 71 -5.94 6.21 -10.65
CA THR A 71 -5.02 6.68 -9.60
C THR A 71 -3.55 6.39 -9.92
N LEU A 72 -3.26 5.18 -10.43
CA LEU A 72 -1.91 4.80 -10.84
C LEU A 72 -1.42 5.58 -12.07
N GLU A 73 -2.27 5.78 -13.08
CA GLU A 73 -1.93 6.56 -14.27
C GLU A 73 -1.75 8.06 -13.97
N GLU A 74 -2.57 8.64 -13.10
CA GLU A 74 -2.38 10.00 -12.63
C GLU A 74 -1.05 10.13 -11.86
N ALA A 75 -0.70 9.17 -11.00
CA ALA A 75 0.60 9.17 -10.30
C ALA A 75 1.80 9.16 -11.26
N LYS A 76 1.75 8.34 -12.32
CA LYS A 76 2.80 8.29 -13.37
C LYS A 76 3.03 9.62 -14.08
N LYS A 77 2.04 10.52 -14.12
CA LYS A 77 2.23 11.88 -14.68
C LYS A 77 3.21 12.70 -13.85
N TYR A 78 3.39 12.40 -12.56
CA TYR A 78 4.14 13.20 -11.61
C TYR A 78 5.44 12.56 -11.13
N GLY A 79 5.60 11.23 -11.19
CA GLY A 79 6.83 10.56 -10.74
C GLY A 79 6.90 9.08 -11.12
N LYS A 80 7.94 8.40 -10.64
CA LYS A 80 8.01 6.93 -10.76
C LYS A 80 6.99 6.30 -9.81
N VAL A 81 6.26 5.31 -10.29
CA VAL A 81 5.36 4.47 -9.47
C VAL A 81 6.01 3.11 -9.24
N LEU A 82 5.87 2.61 -8.02
CA LEU A 82 6.28 1.30 -7.50
C LEU A 82 5.15 0.77 -6.61
N ILE A 83 4.94 -0.54 -6.60
CA ILE A 83 4.02 -1.22 -5.66
C ILE A 83 4.83 -2.09 -4.70
N VAL A 84 4.47 -2.12 -3.42
CA VAL A 84 5.08 -2.98 -2.41
C VAL A 84 3.99 -3.55 -1.53
N THR A 85 3.82 -4.88 -1.50
CA THR A 85 2.83 -5.58 -0.66
C THR A 85 3.50 -6.37 0.47
N ASN A 86 2.76 -6.63 1.55
CA ASN A 86 3.12 -7.61 2.59
C ASN A 86 2.54 -9.01 2.34
N ALA A 87 1.79 -9.22 1.25
CA ALA A 87 1.48 -10.55 0.72
C ALA A 87 2.72 -11.22 0.12
N GLU A 88 2.66 -12.52 -0.16
CA GLU A 88 3.76 -13.32 -0.72
C GLU A 88 3.97 -13.06 -2.23
N ASP A 89 5.16 -13.37 -2.74
CA ASP A 89 5.46 -13.30 -4.18
C ASP A 89 4.46 -14.11 -5.03
N GLY A 90 4.06 -13.57 -6.18
CA GLY A 90 3.02 -14.14 -7.04
C GLY A 90 1.59 -13.68 -6.70
N TRP A 91 1.36 -13.05 -5.55
CA TRP A 91 0.02 -12.60 -5.14
C TRP A 91 -0.59 -11.57 -6.09
N ILE A 92 0.19 -10.58 -6.54
CA ILE A 92 -0.27 -9.51 -7.44
C ILE A 92 -0.69 -10.12 -8.78
N GLU A 93 0.12 -11.01 -9.34
CA GLU A 93 -0.13 -11.69 -10.61
C GLU A 93 -1.37 -12.58 -10.56
N LEU A 94 -1.49 -13.39 -9.50
CA LEU A 94 -2.63 -14.28 -9.30
C LEU A 94 -3.94 -13.49 -9.12
N THR A 95 -3.90 -12.39 -8.36
CA THR A 95 -5.09 -11.56 -8.11
C THR A 95 -5.49 -10.72 -9.32
N ILE A 96 -4.53 -10.18 -10.09
CA ILE A 96 -4.81 -9.55 -11.39
C ILE A 96 -5.46 -10.55 -12.33
N LYS A 97 -4.86 -11.73 -12.52
CA LYS A 97 -5.38 -12.76 -13.42
C LYS A 97 -6.81 -13.21 -13.06
N LYS A 98 -7.14 -13.29 -11.76
CA LYS A 98 -8.48 -13.70 -11.30
C LYS A 98 -9.50 -12.57 -11.36
N PHE A 99 -9.16 -11.37 -10.88
CA PHE A 99 -10.12 -10.30 -10.62
C PHE A 99 -10.07 -9.16 -11.64
N PHE A 100 -8.90 -8.83 -12.19
CA PHE A 100 -8.67 -7.70 -13.09
C PHE A 100 -7.80 -8.05 -14.31
N PRO A 101 -8.15 -9.07 -15.13
CA PRO A 101 -7.29 -9.55 -16.22
C PRO A 101 -6.99 -8.51 -17.32
N SER A 102 -7.76 -7.41 -17.38
CA SER A 102 -7.47 -6.27 -18.26
C SER A 102 -6.25 -5.44 -17.82
N TRP A 103 -5.76 -5.63 -16.58
CA TRP A 103 -4.66 -4.85 -16.00
C TRP A 103 -3.26 -5.41 -16.28
N GLU A 104 -3.13 -6.65 -16.81
CA GLU A 104 -1.83 -7.32 -17.04
C GLU A 104 -0.83 -6.38 -17.73
N LYS A 105 -1.20 -5.82 -18.89
CA LYS A 105 -0.34 -4.90 -19.65
C LYS A 105 0.03 -3.60 -18.91
N LEU A 106 -0.81 -3.17 -17.96
CA LEU A 106 -0.55 -1.97 -17.18
C LEU A 106 0.42 -2.27 -16.04
N ILE A 107 0.22 -3.39 -15.33
CA ILE A 107 1.06 -3.77 -14.21
C ILE A 107 2.48 -4.13 -14.67
N ASP A 108 2.64 -4.71 -15.87
CA ASP A 108 3.94 -4.96 -16.50
C ASP A 108 4.83 -3.70 -16.63
N THR A 109 4.23 -2.50 -16.58
CA THR A 109 4.95 -1.21 -16.63
C THR A 109 5.31 -0.63 -15.25
N ILE A 110 4.80 -1.22 -14.17
CA ILE A 110 4.97 -0.78 -12.79
C ILE A 110 5.77 -1.86 -12.04
N PRO A 111 7.00 -1.58 -11.57
CA PRO A 111 7.70 -2.53 -10.71
C PRO A 111 6.87 -2.80 -9.45
N TYR A 112 6.88 -4.05 -9.00
CA TYR A 112 6.21 -4.46 -7.77
C TYR A 112 7.01 -5.53 -7.03
N HIS A 113 6.97 -5.51 -5.70
CA HIS A 113 7.74 -6.43 -4.85
C HIS A 113 6.95 -6.89 -3.61
N SER A 114 7.11 -8.18 -3.24
CA SER A 114 6.73 -8.63 -1.90
C SER A 114 7.79 -8.20 -0.88
N ALA A 115 7.40 -7.33 0.05
CA ALA A 115 8.22 -7.03 1.22
C ALA A 115 8.35 -8.25 2.14
N ARG A 116 7.27 -9.04 2.27
CA ARG A 116 7.28 -10.23 3.13
C ARG A 116 8.23 -11.31 2.61
N SER A 117 8.07 -11.76 1.38
CA SER A 117 8.95 -12.79 0.79
C SER A 117 10.42 -12.35 0.71
N THR A 118 10.68 -11.05 0.59
CA THR A 118 12.05 -10.49 0.64
C THR A 118 12.65 -10.50 2.06
N TRP A 119 11.90 -10.06 3.09
CA TRP A 119 12.48 -9.75 4.40
C TRP A 119 12.13 -10.73 5.53
N GLU A 120 11.01 -11.45 5.46
CA GLU A 120 10.65 -12.52 6.42
C GLU A 120 11.76 -13.58 6.54
N PRO A 121 12.37 -14.09 5.44
CA PRO A 121 13.47 -15.05 5.52
C PRO A 121 14.75 -14.51 6.18
N THR A 122 14.89 -13.19 6.33
CA THR A 122 16.06 -12.57 6.99
C THR A 122 15.95 -12.54 8.52
N GLY A 123 14.86 -13.09 9.08
CA GLY A 123 14.57 -13.09 10.51
C GLY A 123 13.77 -11.87 11.01
N CYS A 124 13.32 -11.01 10.10
CA CYS A 124 12.37 -9.93 10.41
C CYS A 124 10.98 -10.55 10.59
N SER A 125 10.35 -10.36 11.75
CA SER A 125 9.08 -11.06 12.08
C SER A 125 7.86 -10.14 12.09
N LEU A 126 8.06 -8.82 12.00
CA LEU A 126 6.98 -7.84 12.07
C LEU A 126 6.65 -7.29 10.67
N PRO A 127 5.37 -7.25 10.26
CA PRO A 127 4.97 -6.72 8.95
C PRO A 127 5.39 -5.28 8.66
N VAL A 128 5.53 -4.44 9.70
CA VAL A 128 6.07 -3.08 9.57
C VAL A 128 7.56 -3.08 9.27
N GLU A 129 8.35 -4.01 9.79
CA GLU A 129 9.79 -4.11 9.50
C GLU A 129 10.06 -4.49 8.04
N TRP A 130 9.22 -5.36 7.46
CA TRP A 130 9.28 -5.70 6.03
C TRP A 130 9.07 -4.45 5.17
N LYS A 131 8.02 -3.66 5.44
CA LYS A 131 7.74 -2.40 4.74
C LYS A 131 8.85 -1.37 4.94
N VAL A 132 9.34 -1.16 6.17
CA VAL A 132 10.47 -0.26 6.46
C VAL A 132 11.69 -0.62 5.62
N ARG A 133 12.06 -1.90 5.57
CA ARG A 133 13.26 -2.36 4.84
C ARG A 133 13.09 -2.29 3.33
N SER A 134 11.92 -2.66 2.81
CA SER A 134 11.62 -2.48 1.38
C SER A 134 11.63 -1.00 1.00
N PHE A 135 10.92 -0.14 1.72
CA PHE A 135 10.87 1.28 1.38
C PHE A 135 12.27 1.92 1.46
N ASP A 136 13.08 1.58 2.48
CA ASP A 136 14.47 2.07 2.54
C ASP A 136 15.33 1.57 1.37
N HIS A 137 15.23 0.28 1.02
CA HIS A 137 15.92 -0.29 -0.13
C HIS A 137 15.55 0.43 -1.42
N GLU A 138 14.26 0.51 -1.73
CA GLU A 138 13.73 1.09 -2.96
C GLU A 138 14.04 2.59 -3.08
N ILE A 139 13.92 3.35 -1.99
CA ILE A 139 14.32 4.75 -1.96
C ILE A 139 15.83 4.88 -2.23
N ARG A 140 16.70 4.08 -1.58
CA ARG A 140 18.14 4.16 -1.83
C ARG A 140 18.48 3.81 -3.27
N THR A 141 17.96 2.70 -3.78
CA THR A 141 18.20 2.23 -5.16
C THR A 141 17.73 3.27 -6.19
N TYR A 142 16.55 3.88 -6.00
CA TYR A 142 16.01 4.86 -6.95
C TYR A 142 16.80 6.19 -7.00
N TYR A 143 17.39 6.63 -5.88
CA TYR A 143 18.16 7.89 -5.81
C TYR A 143 19.69 7.70 -5.84
N GLU A 144 20.21 6.47 -5.89
CA GLU A 144 21.64 6.14 -5.78
C GLU A 144 22.52 7.01 -6.71
N GLN A 145 22.14 7.10 -7.99
CA GLN A 145 22.91 7.82 -9.02
C GLN A 145 22.91 9.35 -8.88
N ARG A 146 22.12 9.92 -7.96
CA ARG A 146 22.02 11.39 -7.76
C ARG A 146 22.79 11.91 -6.55
N GLY A 147 23.34 11.01 -5.74
CA GLY A 147 23.99 11.37 -4.48
C GLY A 147 23.03 12.02 -3.47
N ASP A 148 23.60 12.65 -2.44
CA ASP A 148 22.83 13.16 -1.30
C ASP A 148 22.40 14.64 -1.42
N GLY A 149 22.84 15.34 -2.46
CA GLY A 149 22.45 16.73 -2.73
C GLY A 149 21.09 16.89 -3.41
N GLY A 150 20.56 15.84 -4.05
CA GLY A 150 19.29 15.89 -4.79
C GLY A 150 18.06 15.92 -3.89
N ARG A 151 17.00 16.61 -4.33
CA ARG A 151 15.68 16.59 -3.68
C ARG A 151 15.05 15.20 -3.84
N ARG A 152 14.46 14.68 -2.76
CA ARG A 152 13.77 13.38 -2.74
C ARG A 152 12.33 13.60 -2.29
N ASN A 153 11.34 13.30 -3.11
CA ASN A 153 9.91 13.49 -2.83
C ASN A 153 9.22 12.11 -2.78
N ILE A 154 9.02 11.56 -1.59
CA ILE A 154 8.53 10.18 -1.41
C ILE A 154 7.07 10.22 -0.99
N ILE A 155 6.20 9.54 -1.73
CA ILE A 155 4.75 9.58 -1.54
C ILE A 155 4.26 8.15 -1.35
N GLY A 156 3.95 7.78 -0.12
CA GLY A 156 3.44 6.45 0.22
C GLY A 156 1.91 6.46 0.37
N LEU A 157 1.25 5.48 -0.25
CA LEU A 157 -0.19 5.28 -0.20
C LEU A 157 -0.48 3.86 0.27
N GLY A 158 -1.31 3.70 1.30
CA GLY A 158 -1.66 2.39 1.85
C GLY A 158 -2.75 2.48 2.91
N ASP A 159 -3.54 1.42 3.07
CA ASP A 159 -4.59 1.34 4.08
C ASP A 159 -4.03 1.10 5.49
N SER A 160 -2.92 0.38 5.61
CA SER A 160 -2.49 -0.19 6.89
C SER A 160 -1.77 0.80 7.81
N THR A 161 -1.56 0.45 9.08
CA THR A 161 -0.63 1.20 9.95
C THR A 161 0.82 1.00 9.53
N SER A 162 1.17 -0.19 9.01
CA SER A 162 2.53 -0.56 8.59
C SER A 162 3.06 0.36 7.49
N ASP A 163 2.22 0.74 6.52
CA ASP A 163 2.60 1.63 5.41
C ASP A 163 2.91 3.04 5.90
N ARG A 164 2.05 3.57 6.78
CA ARG A 164 2.24 4.89 7.38
C ARG A 164 3.48 4.92 8.27
N GLU A 165 3.65 3.93 9.14
CA GLU A 165 4.82 3.84 10.02
C GLU A 165 6.12 3.66 9.23
N ALA A 166 6.12 2.83 8.20
CA ALA A 166 7.26 2.68 7.29
C ALA A 166 7.61 4.01 6.61
N MET A 167 6.62 4.71 6.03
CA MET A 167 6.84 6.03 5.41
C MET A 167 7.43 7.06 6.37
N LEU A 168 6.86 7.18 7.57
CA LEU A 168 7.35 8.13 8.58
C LEU A 168 8.77 7.77 9.04
N HIS A 169 9.06 6.48 9.22
CA HIS A 169 10.39 6.00 9.61
C HIS A 169 11.46 6.28 8.54
N VAL A 170 11.22 5.88 7.29
CA VAL A 170 12.24 5.98 6.23
C VAL A 170 12.45 7.39 5.70
N THR A 171 11.56 8.34 6.00
CA THR A 171 11.69 9.73 5.55
C THR A 171 12.05 10.71 6.67
N GLY A 172 11.65 10.46 7.92
CA GLY A 172 11.76 11.43 9.03
C GLY A 172 13.19 11.84 9.43
N SER A 173 14.22 11.12 8.98
CA SER A 173 15.64 11.38 9.28
C SER A 173 16.51 11.64 8.04
N LYS A 174 15.96 11.59 6.81
CA LYS A 174 16.74 11.72 5.58
C LYS A 174 16.87 13.19 5.14
N ILE A 175 18.10 13.62 4.89
CA ILE A 175 18.41 14.96 4.36
C ILE A 175 17.77 15.12 2.96
N ASN A 176 17.39 16.35 2.61
CA ASN A 176 16.77 16.71 1.31
C ASN A 176 15.51 15.91 0.94
N THR A 177 14.87 15.26 1.93
CA THR A 177 13.77 14.31 1.71
C THR A 177 12.46 14.88 2.25
N VAL A 178 11.44 14.88 1.38
CA VAL A 178 10.05 15.24 1.68
C VAL A 178 9.23 13.96 1.68
N GLY A 179 8.81 13.52 2.86
CA GLY A 179 7.95 12.34 3.04
C GLY A 179 6.48 12.70 3.13
N LYS A 180 5.64 12.05 2.32
CA LYS A 180 4.18 12.23 2.31
C LYS A 180 3.50 10.88 2.49
N SER A 181 2.85 10.66 3.63
CA SER A 181 2.01 9.49 3.87
C SER A 181 0.54 9.83 3.61
N LEU A 182 -0.12 9.03 2.78
CA LEU A 182 -1.55 9.10 2.50
C LEU A 182 -2.18 7.78 2.98
N LYS A 183 -2.64 7.76 4.22
CA LYS A 183 -3.27 6.59 4.83
C LYS A 183 -4.73 6.48 4.39
N PHE A 184 -5.05 5.38 3.72
CA PHE A 184 -6.41 5.01 3.34
C PHE A 184 -7.16 4.46 4.57
N MET A 185 -8.48 4.35 4.46
CA MET A 185 -9.33 3.68 5.43
C MET A 185 -9.06 2.19 5.43
N GLU A 186 -8.71 1.64 6.59
CA GLU A 186 -8.54 0.19 6.79
C GLU A 186 -9.84 -0.58 6.49
N ARG A 187 -9.71 -1.73 5.83
CA ARG A 187 -10.82 -2.66 5.53
C ARG A 187 -12.03 -1.99 4.82
N PRO A 188 -11.81 -1.26 3.72
CA PRO A 188 -12.86 -0.52 3.03
C PRO A 188 -13.79 -1.45 2.24
N ASN A 189 -15.02 -0.98 1.97
CA ASN A 189 -15.87 -1.55 0.93
C ASN A 189 -15.54 -0.90 -0.44
N LEU A 190 -16.10 -1.42 -1.53
CA LEU A 190 -15.85 -0.87 -2.88
C LEU A 190 -16.23 0.61 -3.01
N GLU A 191 -17.33 1.06 -2.41
CA GLU A 191 -17.76 2.46 -2.47
C GLU A 191 -16.75 3.40 -1.76
N HIS A 192 -16.22 2.97 -0.61
CA HIS A 192 -15.16 3.68 0.09
C HIS A 192 -13.88 3.72 -0.75
N LEU A 193 -13.46 2.62 -1.37
CA LEU A 193 -12.30 2.60 -2.27
C LEU A 193 -12.49 3.48 -3.51
N GLN A 194 -13.65 3.42 -4.18
CA GLN A 194 -13.97 4.30 -5.31
C GLN A 194 -13.84 5.78 -4.92
N LYS A 195 -14.43 6.19 -3.79
CA LYS A 195 -14.35 7.57 -3.27
C LYS A 195 -12.91 7.98 -2.92
N GLN A 196 -12.13 7.07 -2.32
CA GLN A 196 -10.73 7.31 -1.98
C GLN A 196 -9.88 7.49 -3.24
N HIS A 197 -9.98 6.59 -4.21
CA HIS A 197 -9.28 6.70 -5.49
C HIS A 197 -9.68 7.95 -6.27
N HIS A 198 -10.97 8.32 -6.29
CA HIS A 198 -11.41 9.56 -6.92
C HIS A 198 -10.78 10.80 -6.25
N LEU A 199 -10.79 10.85 -4.91
CA LEU A 199 -10.17 11.92 -4.13
C LEU A 199 -8.66 12.02 -4.38
N ILE A 200 -7.94 10.89 -4.34
CA ILE A 200 -6.50 10.86 -4.58
C ILE A 200 -6.19 11.25 -6.03
N ALA A 201 -6.82 10.63 -7.04
CA ALA A 201 -6.60 10.97 -8.44
C ALA A 201 -6.82 12.47 -8.74
N SER A 202 -7.85 13.08 -8.13
CA SER A 202 -8.16 14.52 -8.31
C SER A 202 -7.23 15.46 -7.52
N SER A 203 -6.47 14.95 -6.54
CA SER A 203 -5.57 15.74 -5.69
C SER A 203 -4.08 15.44 -5.90
N ILE A 204 -3.73 14.36 -6.62
CA ILE A 204 -2.36 13.85 -6.70
C ILE A 204 -1.37 14.87 -7.27
N ARG A 205 -1.80 15.73 -8.21
CA ARG A 205 -1.02 16.88 -8.68
C ARG A 205 -0.62 17.80 -7.54
N GLN A 206 -1.58 18.17 -6.70
CA GLN A 206 -1.37 19.10 -5.59
C GLN A 206 -0.47 18.46 -4.52
N ILE A 207 -0.68 17.18 -4.22
CA ILE A 207 0.13 16.40 -3.29
C ILE A 207 1.57 16.26 -3.81
N ALA A 208 1.76 15.92 -5.07
CA ALA A 208 3.07 15.76 -5.70
C ALA A 208 3.88 17.07 -5.64
N LEU A 209 3.26 18.19 -6.04
CA LEU A 209 3.88 19.51 -6.06
C LEU A 209 4.07 20.14 -4.66
N HIS A 210 3.36 19.67 -3.63
CA HIS A 210 3.47 20.24 -2.29
C HIS A 210 4.91 20.16 -1.76
N GLU A 211 5.44 21.24 -1.20
CA GLU A 211 6.87 21.32 -0.88
C GLU A 211 7.25 20.74 0.48
N LYS A 212 6.27 20.50 1.36
CA LYS A 212 6.49 20.00 2.72
C LYS A 212 6.07 18.53 2.87
N SER A 213 6.52 17.91 3.96
CA SER A 213 6.04 16.60 4.37
C SER A 213 4.55 16.64 4.71
N LEU A 214 3.87 15.52 4.48
CA LEU A 214 2.44 15.34 4.77
C LEU A 214 2.21 14.02 5.49
N ASP A 215 1.22 14.01 6.37
CA ASP A 215 0.70 12.82 7.04
C ASP A 215 -0.82 12.98 7.06
N LEU A 216 -1.48 12.43 6.05
CA LEU A 216 -2.92 12.56 5.81
C LEU A 216 -3.60 11.21 5.99
N CYS A 217 -4.74 11.19 6.66
CA CYS A 217 -5.55 9.99 6.88
C CYS A 217 -6.96 10.24 6.36
N ILE A 218 -7.46 9.38 5.47
CA ILE A 218 -8.81 9.49 4.94
C ILE A 218 -9.80 8.91 5.95
N GLN A 219 -10.63 9.78 6.52
CA GLN A 219 -11.66 9.40 7.48
C GLN A 219 -13.05 9.57 6.87
N HIS A 220 -13.97 8.67 7.21
CA HIS A 220 -15.38 8.86 6.87
C HIS A 220 -15.95 9.99 7.75
N GLN A 221 -16.45 11.06 7.13
CA GLN A 221 -17.28 12.02 7.86
C GLN A 221 -18.61 11.35 8.21
N MET A 222 -18.71 10.85 9.45
CA MET A 222 -20.02 10.59 10.03
C MET A 222 -20.74 11.92 10.18
N SER A 223 -21.67 12.22 9.26
CA SER A 223 -22.63 13.29 9.40
C SER A 223 -23.50 13.00 10.63
N SER A 224 -23.11 13.60 11.76
CA SER A 224 -23.89 13.62 12.99
C SER A 224 -25.09 14.53 12.79
N ASP A 225 -26.06 14.04 12.00
CA ASP A 225 -27.35 14.66 11.80
C ASP A 225 -28.19 14.48 13.08
N SER A 226 -27.75 15.20 14.12
CA SER A 226 -28.43 15.36 15.38
C SER A 226 -29.64 16.23 15.12
N GLY A 227 -30.70 15.58 14.64
CA GLY A 227 -31.96 16.21 14.27
C GLY A 227 -32.52 17.02 15.44
N GLN A 228 -32.23 18.31 15.44
CA GLN A 228 -32.92 19.28 16.27
C GLN A 228 -34.35 19.38 15.75
N SER A 229 -35.22 18.57 16.35
CA SER A 229 -36.66 18.64 16.14
C SER A 229 -37.16 20.01 16.61
N ALA A 230 -37.22 20.95 15.68
CA ALA A 230 -37.77 22.28 15.86
C ALA A 230 -39.29 22.17 16.09
N THR A 231 -39.65 21.89 17.34
CA THR A 231 -41.05 21.81 17.78
C THR A 231 -41.61 23.22 17.82
N THR A 232 -42.40 23.55 16.79
CA THR A 232 -43.16 24.80 16.72
C THR A 232 -44.43 24.65 17.57
N ALA A 233 -44.54 25.44 18.63
CA ALA A 233 -45.77 25.63 19.38
C ALA A 233 -45.89 27.10 19.81
N ALA A 234 -46.86 27.81 19.25
CA ALA A 234 -47.20 29.17 19.65
C ALA A 234 -48.40 29.14 20.62
N GLY A 235 -48.40 29.98 21.65
CA GLY A 235 -49.62 30.28 22.40
C GLY A 235 -49.47 30.70 23.87
N GLY A 236 -49.69 31.99 24.14
CA GLY A 236 -50.47 32.42 25.31
C GLY A 236 -49.76 32.80 26.62
N GLY A 237 -49.72 34.11 26.90
CA GLY A 237 -50.41 34.62 28.09
C GLY A 237 -49.62 34.89 29.39
N THR A 238 -49.37 36.18 29.64
CA THR A 238 -49.51 36.88 30.95
C THR A 238 -48.57 36.58 32.14
N ALA A 239 -47.69 37.57 32.38
CA ALA A 239 -47.61 38.40 33.60
C ALA A 239 -46.85 37.93 34.88
N ALA A 240 -45.97 38.84 35.31
CA ALA A 240 -45.73 39.33 36.68
C ALA A 240 -44.49 38.89 37.50
N THR A 241 -43.73 39.92 37.91
CA THR A 241 -43.00 40.10 39.18
C THR A 241 -41.82 39.20 39.57
N GLY A 242 -40.61 39.77 39.47
CA GLY A 242 -39.85 40.19 40.66
C GLY A 242 -38.74 39.28 41.21
N GLY A 243 -37.57 39.88 41.51
CA GLY A 243 -36.63 39.38 42.52
C GLY A 243 -35.26 38.87 42.04
N MET A 244 -34.26 39.76 42.06
CA MET A 244 -32.91 39.38 42.53
C MET A 244 -32.98 39.25 44.08
N PRO A 245 -32.21 38.36 44.73
CA PRO A 245 -30.87 38.80 45.17
C PRO A 245 -29.77 37.71 45.32
N GLN A 246 -28.51 38.18 45.17
CA GLN A 246 -27.30 37.90 45.99
C GLN A 246 -26.78 36.45 46.19
N GLY A 247 -25.45 36.34 46.28
CA GLY A 247 -24.71 35.08 46.45
C GLY A 247 -24.31 34.72 47.89
N PRO A 248 -23.01 34.50 48.16
CA PRO A 248 -22.45 33.17 48.49
C PRO A 248 -22.13 33.01 49.99
N PRO A 249 -21.48 31.90 50.47
CA PRO A 249 -20.01 31.89 50.51
C PRO A 249 -19.28 30.51 50.48
N VAL A 250 -17.95 30.65 50.57
CA VAL A 250 -16.80 29.72 50.55
C VAL A 250 -16.72 28.57 51.58
N HIS A 251 -15.95 27.51 51.25
CA HIS A 251 -14.85 26.86 52.01
C HIS A 251 -14.33 25.67 51.15
N ALA A 252 -13.06 25.48 50.76
CA ALA A 252 -11.71 25.57 51.34
C ALA A 252 -11.20 24.29 52.05
N GLY A 253 -10.05 23.76 51.59
CA GLY A 253 -9.36 22.54 52.08
C GLY A 253 -9.11 21.54 50.92
N ALA A 254 -7.91 21.26 50.38
CA ALA A 254 -6.52 21.12 50.87
C ALA A 254 -6.18 19.75 51.50
N GLY A 255 -5.12 19.10 51.00
CA GLY A 255 -4.60 17.77 51.41
C GLY A 255 -4.81 16.70 50.32
N ALA A 256 -3.85 16.24 49.52
CA ALA A 256 -2.45 15.78 49.71
C ALA A 256 -2.31 14.28 50.06
N GLY A 257 -1.62 13.53 49.19
CA GLY A 257 -0.91 12.28 49.49
C GLY A 257 -1.74 10.98 49.45
N GLY A 258 -1.27 9.99 48.68
CA GLY A 258 -1.85 8.63 48.68
C GLY A 258 -1.36 7.74 47.54
N SER A 259 -0.17 7.17 47.67
CA SER A 259 0.31 6.11 46.76
C SER A 259 -0.41 4.80 47.06
N GLY A 260 -0.83 4.06 46.02
CA GLY A 260 -1.60 2.82 46.19
C GLY A 260 -1.55 1.93 44.94
N ASN A 261 -0.73 0.90 44.99
CA ASN A 261 -0.51 -0.07 43.92
C ASN A 261 -1.64 -1.14 43.91
N ASN A 262 -2.20 -1.51 42.76
CA ASN A 262 -2.65 -2.89 42.53
C ASN A 262 -2.84 -3.22 41.03
N PRO A 263 -2.55 -4.46 40.57
CA PRO A 263 -2.62 -4.84 39.15
C PRO A 263 -3.87 -5.68 38.79
N GLY A 264 -4.08 -5.83 37.49
CA GLY A 264 -5.14 -6.64 36.87
C GLY A 264 -5.94 -5.82 35.86
N GLY A 265 -6.24 -6.30 34.65
CA GLY A 265 -5.94 -7.59 34.05
C GLY A 265 -6.92 -7.84 32.90
N ALA A 266 -6.46 -7.75 31.66
CA ALA A 266 -7.26 -8.05 30.47
C ALA A 266 -6.36 -8.59 29.36
N GLN A 267 -6.36 -9.91 29.21
CA GLN A 267 -5.75 -10.59 28.07
C GLN A 267 -6.77 -10.68 26.92
N GLY A 268 -6.25 -10.78 25.69
CA GLY A 268 -6.90 -11.55 24.63
C GLY A 268 -7.66 -10.74 23.59
N MET A 269 -7.07 -10.64 22.39
CA MET A 269 -7.57 -11.39 21.23
C MET A 269 -6.42 -11.59 20.23
N SER A 270 -6.07 -12.85 20.01
CA SER A 270 -4.97 -13.26 19.13
C SER A 270 -5.40 -13.19 17.67
N GLN A 271 -4.57 -12.57 16.84
CA GLN A 271 -4.66 -12.72 15.39
C GLN A 271 -4.21 -14.14 15.02
N ASN A 272 -5.09 -14.92 14.41
CA ASN A 272 -4.72 -16.23 13.84
C ASN A 272 -5.65 -16.59 12.67
N MET A 273 -5.17 -16.35 11.45
CA MET A 273 -5.73 -16.87 10.20
C MET A 273 -4.55 -17.32 9.34
N GLY A 274 -4.05 -18.53 9.58
CA GLY A 274 -3.02 -19.16 8.76
C GLY A 274 -3.62 -19.88 7.54
N PRO A 275 -2.88 -20.03 6.43
CA PRO A 275 -3.30 -20.86 5.31
C PRO A 275 -3.22 -22.36 5.68
N GLY A 276 -4.16 -23.15 5.16
CA GLY A 276 -4.27 -24.59 5.46
C GLY A 276 -3.16 -25.42 4.81
N ALA A 277 -2.44 -26.21 5.61
CA ALA A 277 -1.42 -27.13 5.13
C ALA A 277 -2.01 -28.43 4.54
N ALA A 278 -1.49 -28.86 3.39
CA ALA A 278 -1.78 -30.18 2.83
C ALA A 278 -0.98 -31.28 3.55
N THR A 279 -1.65 -32.40 3.85
CA THR A 279 -1.07 -33.56 4.55
C THR A 279 -0.25 -34.45 3.61
N GLY A 280 0.96 -34.85 4.01
CA GLY A 280 1.82 -35.77 3.25
C GLY A 280 1.86 -37.22 3.78
N VAL A 281 2.56 -38.09 3.04
CA VAL A 281 3.04 -39.43 3.45
C VAL A 281 4.35 -39.74 2.68
N PRO A 282 5.18 -40.75 3.02
CA PRO A 282 6.50 -40.43 3.57
C PRO A 282 7.70 -40.97 2.77
N ASN A 283 8.89 -40.54 3.17
CA ASN A 283 10.18 -40.95 2.62
C ASN A 283 10.71 -42.23 3.31
N SER A 284 11.33 -43.15 2.56
CA SER A 284 12.05 -44.32 3.07
C SER A 284 13.33 -44.54 2.26
N ALA A 285 14.47 -44.78 2.91
CA ALA A 285 15.78 -44.60 2.32
C ALA A 285 16.69 -45.85 2.33
N VAL A 286 17.67 -45.88 1.41
CA VAL A 286 18.91 -46.71 1.33
C VAL A 286 18.69 -48.25 1.17
N PRO A 287 19.65 -49.06 0.64
CA PRO A 287 21.06 -48.75 0.35
C PRO A 287 21.64 -49.16 -1.04
N ALA A 288 22.92 -48.82 -1.25
CA ALA A 288 23.71 -49.13 -2.44
C ALA A 288 24.60 -50.39 -2.28
N ALA A 289 24.89 -51.10 -3.38
CA ALA A 289 26.01 -52.05 -3.47
C ALA A 289 26.41 -52.41 -4.93
N ALA A 290 27.73 -52.40 -5.18
CA ALA A 290 28.55 -53.25 -6.09
C ALA A 290 28.22 -53.44 -7.61
N GLY A 291 29.28 -53.30 -8.45
CA GLY A 291 29.39 -53.91 -9.80
C GLY A 291 29.80 -55.40 -9.75
N PRO A 292 30.15 -56.08 -10.87
CA PRO A 292 31.14 -55.69 -11.90
C PRO A 292 30.63 -55.90 -13.37
N GLY A 293 31.37 -55.75 -14.48
CA GLY A 293 32.75 -55.30 -14.80
C GLY A 293 33.16 -55.76 -16.23
N MET A 294 34.29 -55.26 -16.79
CA MET A 294 34.89 -55.61 -18.12
C MET A 294 34.03 -55.28 -19.36
N MET A 295 34.50 -54.97 -20.59
CA MET A 295 35.81 -54.82 -21.29
C MET A 295 35.52 -54.03 -22.62
N SER A 296 36.42 -53.58 -23.52
CA SER A 296 37.89 -53.52 -23.66
C SER A 296 38.28 -52.61 -24.86
N SER A 297 39.24 -51.68 -24.68
CA SER A 297 40.10 -51.06 -25.73
C SER A 297 39.41 -50.16 -26.80
N THR A 298 40.05 -49.24 -27.55
CA THR A 298 41.47 -48.95 -27.87
C THR A 298 41.77 -47.44 -28.00
N GLU A 299 43.00 -47.03 -27.70
CA GLU A 299 43.94 -46.15 -28.46
C GLU A 299 43.42 -45.23 -29.62
N SER A 300 43.99 -44.05 -29.92
CA SER A 300 45.27 -43.42 -29.48
C SER A 300 45.34 -41.90 -29.77
N SER A 301 46.44 -41.29 -29.30
CA SER A 301 47.02 -39.95 -29.60
C SER A 301 46.71 -39.35 -31.00
N ASN A 302 46.64 -38.02 -31.20
CA ASN A 302 47.73 -37.05 -31.00
C ASN A 302 47.30 -35.58 -31.18
N SER A 303 47.93 -34.65 -30.45
CA SER A 303 48.11 -33.22 -30.83
C SER A 303 49.49 -33.06 -31.51
N PRO A 304 50.03 -31.89 -31.98
CA PRO A 304 49.60 -30.49 -31.78
C PRO A 304 49.80 -29.52 -33.00
N THR A 305 49.68 -28.19 -32.72
CA THR A 305 50.40 -27.01 -33.30
C THR A 305 49.67 -25.89 -34.09
N LYS A 306 49.65 -24.70 -33.44
CA LYS A 306 49.91 -23.30 -33.88
C LYS A 306 49.86 -22.89 -35.38
N ASN A 307 49.05 -21.85 -35.67
CA ASN A 307 49.43 -20.52 -36.21
C ASN A 307 48.18 -19.60 -36.12
N ALA A 308 48.17 -18.29 -35.82
CA ALA A 308 49.07 -17.14 -35.99
C ALA A 308 48.89 -16.36 -37.33
N GLY A 309 48.54 -15.07 -37.22
CA GLY A 309 48.34 -14.10 -38.31
C GLY A 309 46.85 -13.81 -38.62
N GLY A 310 46.39 -12.57 -38.83
CA GLY A 310 47.06 -11.27 -38.71
C GLY A 310 46.07 -10.12 -39.02
N ALA A 311 46.29 -8.92 -38.47
CA ALA A 311 45.46 -7.74 -38.71
C ALA A 311 45.93 -6.96 -39.96
N GLY A 312 45.02 -6.25 -40.63
CA GLY A 312 45.34 -5.40 -41.79
C GLY A 312 44.24 -4.38 -42.08
N SER A 313 44.49 -3.12 -41.73
CA SER A 313 43.63 -1.95 -41.95
C SER A 313 43.85 -1.29 -43.32
N GLY A 314 42.83 -0.65 -43.89
CA GLY A 314 43.04 0.39 -44.91
C GLY A 314 41.84 0.63 -45.83
N GLY A 315 41.30 1.84 -45.82
CA GLY A 315 40.25 2.31 -46.74
C GLY A 315 39.84 3.74 -46.38
N GLN A 316 40.14 4.68 -47.27
CA GLN A 316 39.74 6.10 -47.18
C GLN A 316 38.28 6.30 -47.59
#